data_AF-R7GQT9-F1
#
_entry.id   AF-R7GQT9-F1
#
_cell.length_a   1.000
_cell.length_b   1.000
_cell.length_c   1.000
_cell.angle_alpha   90.00
_cell.angle_beta   90.00
_cell.angle_gamma   90.00
#
_symmetry.space_group_name_H-M   'P 1'
#
loop_
_entity.id
_entity.type
_entity.pdbx_description
1 polymer ?
#
loop_
_entity_poly.entity_id
_entity_poly.type
_entity_poly.pdbx_seq_one_letter_code
_entity_poly.pdbx_strand_id
1 'polypeptide(L)'
;MNTDELKIIDMPYSYADNIYVNDGKIYVTFYNLVSNEGNKICVFDQDTHQLEKTYTLKHHLDMIDFNGSHAYILSRNEHDKYSVNIYDYKKDFKQVKRISLPKKKTYNYLIYYSTLFINPSLK
;
A
#
# COMPACT_ATOMS: atom_id res chain seq x y z
N MET A 1 21.81 27.78 2.22
CA MET A 1 21.35 26.39 2.13
C MET A 1 20.75 26.03 3.46
N ASN A 2 19.43 25.95 3.55
CA ASN A 2 18.78 25.38 4.74
C ASN A 2 18.94 23.87 4.56
N THR A 3 19.80 23.25 5.37
CA THR A 3 19.75 21.79 5.53
C THR A 3 18.55 21.54 6.44
N ASP A 4 17.36 21.59 5.85
CA ASP A 4 16.18 21.01 6.49
C ASP A 4 16.58 19.59 6.84
N GLU A 5 16.75 19.34 8.13
CA GLU A 5 17.21 18.06 8.64
C GLU A 5 16.36 16.99 7.98
N LEU A 6 17.02 16.08 7.26
CA LEU A 6 16.40 14.85 6.78
C LEU A 6 15.80 14.20 8.03
N LYS A 7 14.48 14.35 8.21
CA LYS A 7 13.76 13.67 9.28
C LYS A 7 13.85 12.20 8.97
N ILE A 8 14.87 11.56 9.52
CA ILE A 8 15.02 10.12 9.46
C ILE A 8 13.79 9.55 10.14
N ILE A 9 12.94 8.90 9.37
CA ILE A 9 11.83 8.15 9.93
C ILE A 9 12.47 6.96 10.63
N ASP A 10 12.50 7.02 11.96
CA ASP A 10 12.98 5.91 12.78
C ASP A 10 11.95 4.76 12.71
N MET A 11 12.21 3.82 11.80
CA MET A 11 11.48 2.57 11.70
C MET A 11 12.46 1.41 11.97
N PRO A 12 12.73 1.09 13.24
CA PRO A 12 13.63 -0.01 13.57
C PRO A 12 13.09 -1.31 12.96
N TYR A 13 14.00 -2.14 12.46
CA TYR A 13 13.68 -3.44 11.85
C TYR A 13 12.75 -3.39 10.64
N SER A 14 12.71 -2.26 9.93
CA SER A 14 11.95 -2.12 8.69
C SER A 14 12.85 -1.67 7.54
N TYR A 15 12.50 -2.05 6.31
CA TYR A 15 13.10 -1.47 5.10
C TYR A 15 12.02 -0.95 4.17
N ALA A 16 12.34 0.13 3.45
CA ALA A 16 11.49 0.64 2.38
C ALA A 16 11.50 -0.40 1.25
N ASP A 17 10.30 -0.83 0.85
CA ASP A 17 10.10 -1.90 -0.11
C ASP A 17 9.71 -1.34 -1.47
N ASN A 18 8.69 -0.47 -1.51
CA ASN A 18 8.18 0.11 -2.74
C ASN A 18 7.83 1.60 -2.58
N ILE A 19 7.92 2.35 -3.69
CA ILE A 19 7.61 3.79 -3.77
C ILE A 19 6.59 4.01 -4.89
N TYR A 20 5.54 4.75 -4.61
CA TYR A 20 4.47 5.08 -5.56
C TYR A 20 4.16 6.57 -5.53
N VAL A 21 3.92 7.17 -6.68
CA VAL A 21 3.56 8.58 -6.79
C VAL A 21 2.14 8.68 -7.34
N ASN A 22 1.25 9.33 -6.60
CA ASN A 22 -0.15 9.50 -6.99
C ASN A 22 -0.76 10.73 -6.30
N ASP A 23 -1.64 11.47 -6.99
CA ASP A 23 -2.36 12.63 -6.45
C ASP A 23 -1.47 13.68 -5.72
N GLY A 24 -0.26 13.95 -6.22
CA GLY A 24 0.67 14.90 -5.59
C GLY A 24 1.29 14.40 -4.30
N LYS A 25 1.23 13.08 -4.04
CA LYS A 25 1.78 12.41 -2.86
C LYS A 25 2.71 11.27 -3.24
N ILE A 26 3.69 11.03 -2.38
CA ILE A 26 4.59 9.88 -2.46
C ILE A 26 4.20 8.90 -1.37
N TYR A 27 3.86 7.67 -1.75
CA TYR A 27 3.53 6.58 -0.85
C TYR A 27 4.72 5.62 -0.80
N VAL A 28 5.33 5.49 0.38
CA VAL A 28 6.43 4.56 0.62
C VAL A 28 5.93 3.43 1.51
N THR A 29 6.05 2.19 1.05
CA THR A 29 5.68 1.02 1.83
C THR A 29 6.90 0.50 2.57
N PHE A 30 6.75 0.25 3.87
CA PHE A 30 7.79 -0.34 4.70
C PHE A 30 7.39 -1.76 5.07
N TYR A 31 8.27 -2.70 4.74
CA TYR A 31 8.17 -4.06 5.24
C TYR A 31 8.75 -4.11 6.65
N ASN A 32 7.94 -4.52 7.62
CA ASN A 32 8.40 -4.69 8.99
C ASN A 32 8.85 -6.15 9.21
N LEU A 33 10.09 -6.34 9.65
CA LEU A 33 10.64 -7.66 9.96
C LEU A 33 10.06 -8.23 11.27
N VAL A 34 9.47 -7.38 12.12
CA VAL A 34 8.78 -7.80 13.34
C VAL A 34 7.31 -8.11 13.01
N SER A 35 6.93 -9.39 13.09
CA SER A 35 5.67 -9.92 12.55
C SER A 35 4.39 -9.37 13.17
N ASN A 36 4.46 -8.79 14.36
CA ASN A 36 3.31 -8.29 15.13
C ASN A 36 2.99 -6.80 14.90
N GLU A 37 3.86 -6.05 14.24
CA GLU A 37 3.68 -4.60 14.06
C GLU A 37 3.02 -4.21 12.74
N GLY A 38 2.88 -5.15 11.80
CA GLY A 38 2.30 -4.92 10.48
C GLY A 38 3.15 -4.04 9.57
N ASN A 39 2.93 -4.16 8.26
CA ASN A 39 3.62 -3.30 7.28
C ASN A 39 3.08 -1.87 7.36
N LYS A 40 3.91 -0.88 7.04
CA LYS A 40 3.52 0.54 7.11
C LYS A 40 3.45 1.16 5.73
N ILE A 41 2.58 2.15 5.56
CA ILE A 41 2.60 3.07 4.42
C ILE A 41 2.85 4.47 4.97
N CYS A 42 3.95 5.08 4.57
CA CYS A 42 4.21 6.50 4.81
C CYS A 42 3.79 7.32 3.60
N VAL A 43 3.09 8.41 3.86
CA VAL A 43 2.63 9.36 2.85
C VAL A 43 3.41 10.64 3.02
N PHE A 44 4.09 11.04 1.96
CA PHE A 44 4.83 12.28 1.88
C PHE A 44 4.18 13.19 0.88
N ASP A 45 4.26 14.49 1.15
CA ASP A 45 3.97 15.49 0.15
C ASP A 45 5.01 15.43 -0.98
N GLN A 46 4.57 15.47 -2.23
CA GLN A 46 5.47 15.30 -3.37
C GLN A 46 6.40 16.50 -3.59
N ASP A 47 5.94 17.72 -3.30
CA ASP A 47 6.71 18.94 -3.58
C ASP A 47 7.69 19.25 -2.45
N THR A 48 7.25 19.05 -1.20
CA THR A 48 8.04 19.39 -0.01
C THR A 48 8.80 18.19 0.57
N HIS A 49 8.49 16.98 0.13
CA HIS A 49 9.01 15.71 0.67
C HIS A 49 8.79 15.52 2.18
N GLN A 50 7.89 16.30 2.78
CA GLN A 50 7.57 16.19 4.21
C GLN A 50 6.65 15.01 4.45
N LEU A 51 6.91 14.25 5.52
CA LEU A 51 6.02 13.18 5.98
C LEU A 51 4.71 13.79 6.48
N GLU A 52 3.60 13.39 5.87
CA GLU A 52 2.26 13.84 6.25
C GLU A 52 1.56 12.81 7.15
N LYS A 53 1.70 11.52 6.83
CA LYS A 53 0.97 10.47 7.54
C LYS A 53 1.65 9.10 7.48
N THR A 54 1.40 8.27 8.49
CA THR A 54 1.79 6.87 8.53
C THR A 54 0.57 5.99 8.81
N TYR A 55 0.38 4.96 8.00
CA TYR A 55 -0.67 3.96 8.14
C TYR A 55 -0.05 2.61 8.49
N THR A 56 -0.65 1.90 9.45
CA THR A 56 -0.26 0.52 9.77
C THR A 56 -1.27 -0.46 9.16
N LEU A 57 -0.76 -1.38 8.34
CA LEU A 57 -1.53 -2.43 7.70
C LEU A 57 -1.49 -3.70 8.54
N LYS A 58 -2.62 -4.42 8.59
CA LYS A 58 -2.74 -5.68 9.34
C LYS A 58 -2.07 -6.89 8.67
N HIS A 59 -1.64 -6.74 7.42
CA HIS A 59 -1.18 -7.86 6.60
C HIS A 59 0.14 -7.51 5.92
N HIS A 60 0.88 -8.54 5.52
CA HIS A 60 2.03 -8.33 4.63
C HIS A 60 1.53 -7.68 3.35
N LEU A 61 2.20 -6.62 2.96
CA LEU A 61 2.06 -5.93 1.69
C LEU A 61 3.14 -6.47 0.76
N ASP A 62 2.72 -7.00 -0.38
CA ASP A 62 3.64 -7.39 -1.46
C ASP A 62 3.67 -6.29 -2.54
N MET A 63 2.51 -5.72 -2.89
CA MET A 63 2.38 -4.68 -3.92
C MET A 63 1.16 -3.80 -3.67
N ILE A 64 1.17 -2.59 -4.21
CA ILE A 64 0.04 -1.66 -4.21
C ILE A 64 -0.16 -1.06 -5.61
N ASP A 65 -1.41 -0.82 -5.97
CA ASP A 65 -1.80 -0.08 -7.17
C ASP A 65 -2.87 0.96 -6.79
N PHE A 66 -2.93 2.08 -7.51
CA PHE A 66 -3.87 3.16 -7.24
C PHE A 66 -4.78 3.37 -8.45
N ASN A 67 -6.10 3.39 -8.20
CA ASN A 67 -7.07 3.72 -9.24
C ASN A 67 -8.28 4.46 -8.64
N GLY A 68 -8.54 5.66 -9.15
CA GLY A 68 -9.61 6.53 -8.68
C GLY A 68 -9.39 6.96 -7.23
N SER A 69 -10.36 6.70 -6.34
CA SER A 69 -10.23 6.96 -4.91
C SER A 69 -9.68 5.77 -4.11
N HIS A 70 -9.25 4.70 -4.79
CA HIS A 70 -8.92 3.44 -4.14
C HIS A 70 -7.47 3.03 -4.33
N ALA A 71 -6.91 2.48 -3.26
CA ALA A 71 -5.66 1.74 -3.25
C ALA A 71 -5.97 0.24 -3.19
N TYR A 72 -5.34 -0.53 -4.07
CA TYR A 72 -5.46 -1.97 -4.20
C TYR A 72 -4.17 -2.59 -3.70
N ILE A 73 -4.22 -3.26 -2.56
CA ILE A 73 -3.05 -3.83 -1.92
C ILE A 73 -3.11 -5.35 -2.07
N LEU A 74 -2.13 -5.91 -2.78
CA LEU A 74 -1.91 -7.34 -2.76
C LEU A 74 -1.24 -7.68 -1.43
N SER A 75 -1.94 -8.48 -0.63
CA SER A 75 -1.46 -8.94 0.66
C SER A 75 -1.37 -10.43 0.73
N ARG A 76 -0.40 -10.90 1.52
CA ARG A 76 -0.21 -12.31 1.86
C ARG A 76 -0.37 -12.50 3.37
N ASN A 77 -1.01 -13.59 3.78
CA ASN A 77 -1.05 -13.99 5.18
C ASN A 77 0.03 -15.03 5.50
N GLU A 78 0.15 -15.39 6.77
CA GLU A 78 1.10 -16.39 7.30
C GLU A 78 0.95 -17.82 6.73
N HIS A 79 -0.08 -18.07 5.93
CA HIS A 79 -0.36 -19.36 5.28
C HIS A 79 -0.23 -19.31 3.76
N ASP A 80 0.50 -18.32 3.23
CA ASP A 80 0.67 -18.06 1.79
C ASP A 80 -0.66 -17.94 1.03
N LYS A 81 -1.71 -17.48 1.71
CA LYS A 81 -2.97 -17.12 1.06
C LYS A 81 -2.94 -15.64 0.74
N TYR A 82 -3.24 -15.34 -0.52
CA TYR A 82 -3.24 -14.00 -1.04
C TYR A 82 -4.63 -13.39 -1.00
N SER A 83 -4.70 -12.08 -0.86
CA SER A 83 -5.91 -11.30 -1.04
C SER A 83 -5.60 -9.94 -1.62
N VAL A 84 -6.52 -9.41 -2.42
CA VAL A 84 -6.53 -7.98 -2.75
C VAL A 84 -7.38 -7.28 -1.70
N ASN A 85 -6.75 -6.40 -0.93
CA ASN A 85 -7.40 -5.52 0.03
C ASN A 85 -7.58 -4.15 -0.60
N ILE A 86 -8.82 -3.65 -0.63
CA ILE A 86 -9.16 -2.38 -1.27
C ILE A 86 -9.41 -1.36 -0.17
N TYR A 87 -8.71 -0.23 -0.26
CA TYR A 87 -8.77 0.87 0.69
C TYR A 87 -9.23 2.14 -0.02
N ASP A 88 -10.09 2.93 0.61
CA ASP A 88 -10.35 4.31 0.19
C ASP A 88 -9.25 5.20 0.78
N TYR A 89 -8.23 5.52 -0.03
CA TYR A 89 -7.07 6.27 0.45
C TYR A 89 -7.38 7.76 0.63
N LYS A 90 -8.46 8.27 -0.01
CA LYS A 90 -8.96 9.64 0.18
C LYS A 90 -9.76 9.78 1.48
N LYS A 91 -10.29 8.67 2.01
CA LYS A 91 -10.95 8.58 3.32
C LYS A 91 -10.10 7.83 4.34
N ASP A 92 -8.88 8.31 4.48
CA ASP A 92 -7.94 7.90 5.51
C ASP A 92 -7.52 6.42 5.48
N PHE A 93 -7.29 5.89 4.27
CA PHE A 93 -6.96 4.47 4.05
C PHE A 93 -7.93 3.53 4.79
N LYS A 94 -9.23 3.84 4.76
CA LYS A 94 -10.25 2.93 5.31
C LYS A 94 -10.41 1.73 4.39
N GLN A 95 -10.28 0.52 4.92
CA GLN A 95 -10.53 -0.70 4.15
C GLN A 95 -12.02 -0.78 3.79
N VAL A 96 -12.32 -0.88 2.48
CA VAL A 96 -13.69 -0.97 1.96
C VAL A 96 -14.06 -2.38 1.49
N LYS A 97 -13.07 -3.18 1.07
CA LYS A 97 -13.30 -4.55 0.61
C LYS A 97 -12.06 -5.42 0.76
N ARG A 98 -12.29 -6.74 0.82
CA ARG A 98 -11.27 -7.77 0.72
C ARG A 98 -11.71 -8.83 -0.27
N ILE A 99 -10.81 -9.25 -1.16
CA ILE A 99 -11.04 -10.31 -2.14
C ILE A 99 -9.97 -11.38 -1.93
N SER A 100 -10.36 -12.56 -1.45
CA SER A 100 -9.44 -13.69 -1.31
C SER A 100 -9.09 -14.26 -2.68
N LEU A 101 -7.81 -14.54 -2.92
CA LEU A 101 -7.31 -15.10 -4.16
C LEU A 101 -7.06 -16.61 -4.05
N PRO A 102 -7.26 -17.37 -5.14
CA PRO A 102 -6.84 -18.77 -5.19
C PRO A 102 -5.30 -18.87 -5.18
N LYS A 103 -4.76 -19.99 -4.67
CA LYS A 103 -3.31 -20.23 -4.49
C LYS A 103 -2.43 -20.11 -5.75
N LYS A 104 -3.00 -20.09 -6.96
CA LYS A 104 -2.24 -20.11 -8.23
C LYS A 104 -2.39 -18.77 -8.98
N LYS A 105 -1.26 -18.07 -9.20
CA LYS A 105 -1.03 -16.88 -10.07
C LYS A 105 -1.37 -15.50 -9.49
N THR A 106 -0.64 -15.08 -8.47
CA THR A 106 -0.94 -13.92 -7.62
C THR A 106 -0.72 -12.54 -8.25
N TYR A 107 0.34 -12.33 -9.03
CA TYR A 107 0.66 -11.02 -9.62
C TYR A 107 -0.34 -10.57 -10.70
N ASN A 108 -0.81 -11.49 -11.54
CA ASN A 108 -1.81 -11.19 -12.56
C ASN A 108 -3.14 -10.73 -11.95
N TYR A 109 -3.46 -11.15 -10.71
CA TYR A 109 -4.68 -10.73 -10.05
C TYR A 109 -4.64 -9.29 -9.56
N LEU A 110 -3.50 -8.74 -9.14
CA LEU A 110 -3.45 -7.33 -8.74
C LEU A 110 -3.82 -6.44 -9.92
N ILE A 111 -3.13 -6.61 -11.05
CA ILE A 111 -3.40 -5.88 -12.29
C ILE A 111 -4.84 -6.16 -12.76
N TYR A 112 -5.29 -7.41 -12.72
CA TYR A 112 -6.65 -7.76 -13.11
C TYR A 112 -7.71 -7.08 -12.23
N TYR A 113 -7.55 -7.04 -10.90
CA TYR A 113 -8.54 -6.40 -10.03
C TYR A 113 -8.46 -4.88 -10.08
N SER A 114 -7.27 -4.28 -10.10
CA SER A 114 -7.15 -2.82 -10.25
C SER A 114 -7.70 -2.35 -11.59
N THR A 115 -7.68 -3.21 -12.62
CA THR A 115 -8.30 -2.95 -13.92
C THR A 115 -9.76 -3.40 -14.07
N LEU A 116 -10.27 -4.40 -13.35
CA LEU A 116 -11.67 -4.83 -13.49
C LEU A 116 -12.68 -3.86 -12.88
N PHE A 117 -12.27 -3.11 -11.87
CA PHE A 117 -13.09 -2.00 -11.36
C PHE A 117 -13.13 -0.79 -12.32
N ILE A 118 -12.51 -0.88 -13.50
CA ILE A 118 -12.62 0.08 -14.61
C ILE A 118 -13.94 -0.09 -15.38
N ASN A 119 -14.59 -1.26 -15.34
CA ASN A 119 -15.77 -1.47 -16.18
C ASN A 119 -16.77 -2.47 -15.58
N PRO A 120 -17.90 -2.01 -14.98
CA PRO A 120 -18.95 -2.90 -14.50
C PRO A 120 -19.62 -3.73 -15.62
N SER A 121 -19.30 -3.46 -16.90
CA SER A 121 -19.79 -4.18 -18.08
C SER A 121 -19.03 -5.47 -18.42
N LEU A 122 -17.95 -5.82 -17.70
CA LEU A 122 -17.24 -7.11 -17.83
C LEU A 122 -17.75 -8.20 -16.88
N LYS A 123 -18.98 -8.06 -16.39
CA LYS A 123 -19.70 -9.15 -15.69
C LYS A 123 -20.32 -10.13 -16.68
#